data_AF-A0A377A1Z5-F1
#
_entry.id   AF-A0A377A1Z5-F1
#
_cell.length_a   1.000
_cell.length_b   1.000
_cell.length_c   1.000
_cell.angle_alpha   90.00
_cell.angle_beta   90.00
_cell.angle_gamma   90.00
#
_symmetry.space_group_name_H-M   'P 1'
#
loop_
_entity.id
_entity.type
_entity.pdbx_description
1 polymer ?
#
loop_
_entity_poly.entity_id
_entity_poly.type
_entity_poly.pdbx_seq_one_letter_code
_entity_poly.pdbx_strand_id
1 'polypeptide(L)' 'MQKLINSVQNYAWGSKTALTELYGMENPSSQPMAELWMGAHPKSSSRVQNAAGDIVSTA' A
#
# COMPACT_ATOMS: atom_id res chain seq x y z
N MET A 1 2.16 18.15 -6.15
CA MET A 1 1.84 17.13 -5.12
C MET A 1 1.50 15.83 -5.83
N GLN A 2 1.90 14.68 -5.29
CA GLN A 2 1.70 13.36 -5.91
C GLN A 2 0.94 12.45 -4.93
N LYS A 3 -0.13 11.78 -5.38
CA LYS A 3 -0.83 10.78 -4.56
C LYS A 3 -0.05 9.47 -4.61
N LEU A 4 0.33 8.95 -3.44
CA LEU A 4 1.06 7.68 -3.34
C LEU A 4 0.11 6.49 -3.47
N ILE A 5 0.55 5.50 -4.24
CA ILE A 5 0.01 4.15 -4.28
C ILE A 5 0.97 3.29 -3.44
N ASN A 6 0.49 2.88 -2.29
CA ASN A 6 1.30 2.28 -1.24
C ASN A 6 1.15 0.75 -1.21
N SER A 7 2.19 0.07 -0.75
CA SER A 7 2.17 -1.38 -0.58
C SER A 7 1.68 -1.75 0.81
N VAL A 8 0.84 -2.78 0.89
CA VAL A 8 0.47 -3.43 2.14
C VAL A 8 1.28 -4.72 2.27
N GLN A 9 1.96 -4.91 3.39
CA GLN A 9 2.68 -6.15 3.69
C GLN A 9 1.76 -7.11 4.46
N ASN A 10 1.50 -8.27 3.87
CA ASN A 10 0.57 -9.26 4.43
C ASN A 10 1.23 -10.25 5.39
N TYR A 11 2.01 -9.76 6.36
CA TYR A 11 2.67 -10.63 7.32
C TYR A 11 1.67 -11.32 8.25
N ALA A 12 2.00 -12.55 8.68
CA ALA A 12 1.09 -13.42 9.45
C ALA A 12 0.58 -12.80 10.77
N TRP A 13 1.33 -11.87 11.36
CA TRP A 13 0.98 -11.17 12.59
C TRP A 13 0.07 -9.94 12.38
N GLY A 14 -0.20 -9.56 11.12
CA GLY A 14 -1.00 -8.39 10.79
C GLY A 14 -2.48 -8.54 11.14
N SER A 15 -3.16 -7.41 11.36
CA SER A 15 -4.61 -7.39 11.58
C SER A 15 -5.34 -7.57 10.26
N LYS A 16 -6.43 -8.34 10.26
CA LYS A 16 -7.26 -8.54 9.06
C LYS A 16 -8.25 -7.40 8.80
N THR A 17 -8.56 -6.60 9.81
CA THR A 17 -9.65 -5.61 9.72
C THR A 17 -9.21 -4.18 10.04
N ALA A 18 -8.10 -3.95 10.74
CA ALA A 18 -7.74 -2.61 11.22
C ALA A 18 -7.66 -1.56 10.09
N LEU A 19 -6.98 -1.86 8.98
CA LEU A 19 -6.89 -0.91 7.85
C LEU A 19 -8.23 -0.76 7.09
N THR A 20 -9.07 -1.79 7.10
CA THR A 20 -10.41 -1.73 6.53
C THR A 20 -11.32 -0.83 7.37
N GLU A 21 -11.31 -1.00 8.69
CA GLU A 21 -12.15 -0.21 9.61
C GLU A 21 -11.70 1.25 9.69
N LEU A 22 -10.38 1.51 9.75
CA LEU A 22 -9.85 2.87 9.93
C LEU A 22 -9.86 3.68 8.63
N TYR A 23 -9.57 3.05 7.49
CA TYR A 23 -9.32 3.74 6.23
C TYR A 23 -10.20 3.27 5.08
N GLY A 24 -11.10 2.31 5.30
CA GLY A 24 -11.98 1.77 4.26
C GLY A 24 -11.22 0.93 3.21
N MET A 25 -10.02 0.41 3.54
CA MET A 25 -9.26 -0.41 2.59
C MET A 25 -9.95 -1.76 2.36
N GLU A 26 -10.18 -2.11 1.10
CA GLU A 26 -10.75 -3.41 0.73
C GLU A 26 -9.80 -4.56 1.07
N ASN A 27 -10.34 -5.61 1.69
CA ASN A 27 -9.62 -6.85 1.99
C ASN A 27 -10.51 -8.08 1.71
N PRO A 28 -10.94 -8.30 0.46
CA PRO A 28 -11.91 -9.36 0.13
C PRO A 28 -11.38 -10.77 0.43
N SER A 29 -10.06 -10.95 0.38
CA SER A 29 -9.40 -12.22 0.69
C SER A 29 -9.14 -12.43 2.19
N SER A 30 -9.51 -11.48 3.05
CA SER A 30 -9.30 -11.53 4.51
C SER A 30 -7.85 -11.86 4.90
N GLN A 31 -6.89 -11.31 4.16
CA GLN A 31 -5.47 -11.47 4.45
C GLN A 31 -5.07 -10.60 5.65
N PRO A 32 -4.09 -11.03 6.47
CA PRO A 32 -3.55 -10.15 7.51
C PRO A 32 -2.87 -8.96 6.82
N MET A 33 -3.10 -7.75 7.31
CA MET A 33 -2.50 -6.51 6.83
C MET A 33 -1.65 -5.94 7.96
N ALA A 34 -0.35 -6.14 7.87
CA ALA A 34 0.58 -5.86 8.96
C ALA A 34 1.13 -4.43 8.90
N GLU A 35 1.56 -4.02 7.70
CA GLU A 35 2.23 -2.74 7.51
C GLU A 35 1.75 -2.08 6.22
N LEU A 36 1.48 -0.77 6.26
CA LEU A 36 1.23 0.06 5.08
C LEU A 36 2.48 0.91 4.82
N TRP A 37 3.19 0.63 3.73
CA TRP A 37 4.47 1.27 3.45
C TRP A 37 4.29 2.49 2.56
N MET A 38 4.87 3.61 3.01
CA MET A 38 4.88 4.89 2.32
C MET A 38 6.33 5.34 2.14
N GLY A 39 6.88 5.19 0.94
CA GLY A 39 8.23 5.65 0.64
C GLY A 39 8.90 4.85 -0.49
N ALA A 40 10.22 5.00 -0.60
CA ALA A 40 11.03 4.46 -1.69
C ALA A 40 11.89 3.24 -1.26
N HIS A 41 11.35 2.37 -0.40
CA HIS A 41 12.11 1.19 0.03
C HIS A 41 12.34 0.24 -1.16
N PRO A 42 13.58 -0.21 -1.45
CA PRO A 42 13.91 -0.91 -2.68
C PRO A 42 13.15 -2.23 -2.88
N LYS A 43 12.77 -2.92 -1.79
CA LYS A 43 11.98 -4.16 -1.86
C LYS A 43 10.49 -3.95 -2.17
N SER A 44 9.95 -2.76 -1.91
CA SER A 44 8.52 -2.48 -2.07
C SER A 44 8.29 -0.97 -2.06
N SER A 45 8.75 -0.31 -3.13
CA SER A 45 8.57 1.13 -3.27
C SER A 45 7.10 1.47 -3.50
N SER A 46 6.63 2.55 -2.88
CA SER A 46 5.42 3.23 -3.30
C SER A 46 5.54 3.65 -4.76
N ARG A 47 4.38 3.88 -5.39
CA ARG A 47 4.27 4.28 -6.79
C ARG A 47 3.48 5.58 -6.89
N VAL A 48 3.67 6.31 -7.98
CA VAL A 48 2.93 7.55 -8.30
C VAL A 48 2.46 7.52 -9.75
N GLN A 49 1.44 8.30 -10.05
CA GLN A 49 1.00 8.51 -11.43
C GLN A 49 1.77 9.69 -12.04
N ASN A 50 2.51 9.46 -13.12
CA ASN A 50 3.22 10.53 -13.82
C ASN A 50 2.24 11.42 -14.62
N ALA A 51 2.75 12.49 -15.23
CA ALA A 51 1.92 13.41 -16.03
C ALA A 51 1.30 12.76 -17.29
N ALA A 52 1.88 11.67 -17.79
CA ALA A 52 1.35 10.89 -18.90
C ALA A 52 0.28 9.87 -18.47
N GLY A 53 0.04 9.71 -17.16
CA GLY A 53 -0.91 8.76 -16.60
C GLY A 53 -0.31 7.40 -16.22
N ASP A 54 0.99 7.18 -16.45
CA ASP A 54 1.65 5.91 -16.13
C ASP A 54 1.95 5.79 -14.64
N ILE A 55 1.86 4.57 -14.11
CA ILE A 55 2.22 4.28 -12.73
C ILE A 55 3.70 3.92 -12.62
N VAL A 56 4.50 4.80 -12.03
CA VAL A 56 5.96 4.68 -11.89
C VAL A 56 6.39 4.51 -10.43
N SER A 57 7.53 3.84 -10.22
CA SER A 57 8.16 3.69 -8.89
C SER A 57 8.66 5.03 -8.35
N THR A 58 8.66 5.21 -7.02
CA THR A 58 9.32 6.34 -6.36
C THR A 58 10.79 6.10 -6.00
N ALA A 59 11.22 4.83 -6.04
CA ALA A 59 12.64 4.44 -6.02
C ALA A 59 13.21 4.44 -7.44
#